data_AF-A0A7X6ICV4-F1
#
_entry.id   AF-A0A7X6ICV4-F1
#
_cell.length_a   1.000
_cell.length_b   1.000
_cell.length_c   1.000
_cell.angle_alpha   90.00
_cell.angle_beta   90.00
_cell.angle_gamma   90.00
#
_symmetry.space_group_name_H-M   'P 1'
#
loop_
_entity.id
_entity.type
_entity.pdbx_description
1 polymer ?
#
loop_
_entity_poly.entity_id
_entity_poly.type
_entity_poly.pdbx_seq_one_letter_code
_entity_poly.pdbx_strand_id
1 'polypeptide(L)'
;MCPAGKRLYRNGGNVLIRGYRAIKFRGRKTDCRGCELREKCLRHPDRSEARQVHFFAGRSNQAPETFTQRMKRKIDTVKGRLIYNRRIGVVEPVFAHIRSTLGLDRFTLRGKRKVNTQWLLYCIVHNLIKVHRYGLQSP
;
A
#
# COMPACT_ATOMS: atom_id res chain seq x y z
N MET A 1 18.10 16.62 -12.76
CA MET A 1 18.31 16.57 -14.22
C MET A 1 17.18 15.77 -14.86
N CYS A 2 16.87 15.99 -16.15
CA CYS A 2 15.95 15.13 -16.90
C CYS A 2 16.71 13.96 -17.58
N PRO A 3 16.02 12.94 -18.11
CA PRO A 3 16.67 11.81 -18.81
C PRO A 3 17.50 12.22 -20.04
N ALA A 4 17.14 13.31 -20.73
CA ALA A 4 17.90 13.87 -21.85
C ALA A 4 19.08 14.78 -21.40
N GLY A 5 19.48 14.73 -20.12
CA GLY A 5 20.60 15.52 -19.61
C GLY A 5 20.36 17.03 -19.48
N LYS A 6 19.12 17.52 -19.66
CA LYS A 6 18.78 18.95 -19.49
C LYS A 6 18.42 19.29 -18.03
N ARG A 7 18.72 20.52 -17.59
CA ARG A 7 18.39 21.02 -16.25
C ARG A 7 16.89 21.28 -16.13
N LEU A 8 16.29 20.79 -15.05
CA LEU A 8 14.92 21.15 -14.67
C LEU A 8 14.99 22.29 -13.68
N TYR A 9 14.11 23.28 -13.83
CA TYR A 9 14.02 24.40 -12.89
C TYR A 9 12.90 24.14 -11.89
N ARG A 10 13.11 24.57 -10.65
CA ARG A 10 12.08 24.50 -9.60
C ARG A 10 11.02 25.56 -9.89
N ASN A 11 9.75 25.15 -9.88
CA ASN A 11 8.60 26.04 -10.05
C ASN A 11 7.54 25.88 -8.95
N GLY A 12 7.92 25.25 -7.84
CA GLY A 12 7.12 25.15 -6.63
C GLY A 12 7.93 24.47 -5.52
N GLY A 13 7.87 24.98 -4.29
CA GLY A 13 8.63 24.45 -3.14
C GLY A 13 7.84 23.59 -2.17
N ASN A 14 6.66 24.08 -1.79
CA ASN A 14 5.83 23.49 -0.75
C ASN A 14 4.44 23.15 -1.31
N VAL A 15 4.41 22.50 -2.47
CA VAL A 15 3.14 22.15 -3.12
C VAL A 15 2.52 20.97 -2.38
N LEU A 16 1.24 21.07 -2.03
CA LEU A 16 0.49 19.97 -1.44
C LEU A 16 -0.22 19.18 -2.53
N ILE A 17 0.13 17.90 -2.65
CA ILE A 17 -0.47 16.98 -3.62
C ILE A 17 -0.99 15.78 -2.85
N ARG A 18 -2.31 15.62 -2.81
CA ARG A 18 -2.98 14.50 -2.11
C ARG A 18 -2.50 14.32 -0.66
N GLY A 19 -2.23 15.43 0.03
CA GLY A 19 -1.73 15.44 1.41
C GLY A 19 -0.22 15.23 1.57
N TYR A 20 0.56 15.19 0.49
CA TYR A 20 2.02 15.11 0.53
C TYR A 20 2.66 16.43 0.12
N ARG A 21 3.73 16.80 0.81
CA ARG A 21 4.57 17.95 0.43
C ARG A 21 5.45 17.53 -0.74
N ALA A 22 5.44 18.34 -1.79
CA ALA A 22 6.21 18.09 -2.99
C ALA A 22 6.92 19.35 -3.48
N ILE A 23 8.16 19.16 -3.92
CA ILE A 23 8.90 20.15 -4.70
C ILE A 23 8.62 19.86 -6.18
N LYS A 24 8.14 20.87 -6.90
CA LYS A 24 7.81 20.77 -8.32
C LYS A 24 8.98 21.27 -9.15
N PHE A 25 9.37 20.46 -10.13
CA PHE A 25 10.33 20.84 -11.16
C PHE A 25 9.70 20.72 -12.54
N ARG A 26 10.11 21.63 -13.42
CA ARG A 26 9.64 21.70 -14.80
C ARG A 26 10.83 21.83 -15.75
N GLY A 27 10.73 21.21 -16.93
CA GLY A 27 11.67 21.41 -18.03
C GLY A 27 11.35 22.69 -18.80
N ARG A 28 12.34 23.29 -19.44
CA ARG A 28 12.09 24.43 -20.35
C ARG A 28 11.32 23.92 -21.57
N LYS A 29 10.39 24.74 -22.08
CA LYS A 29 9.59 24.37 -23.26
C LYS A 29 10.49 24.17 -24.49
N THR A 30 11.49 25.03 -24.67
CA THR A 30 12.50 24.94 -25.73
C THR A 30 13.21 23.59 -25.72
N ASP A 31 13.65 23.15 -24.53
CA ASP A 31 14.33 21.86 -24.36
C ASP A 31 13.42 20.66 -24.62
N CYS A 32 12.09 20.80 -24.43
CA CYS A 32 11.13 19.70 -24.56
C CYS A 32 10.44 19.63 -25.92
N ARG A 33 10.37 20.73 -26.70
CA ARG A 33 9.67 20.79 -27.98
C ARG A 33 10.34 19.92 -29.05
N GLY A 34 11.66 20.00 -29.17
CA GLY A 34 12.47 19.21 -30.12
C GLY A 34 13.20 18.03 -29.48
N CYS A 35 12.74 17.53 -28.33
CA CYS A 35 13.43 16.44 -27.63
C CYS A 35 13.04 15.09 -28.25
N GLU A 36 14.03 14.30 -28.67
CA GLU A 36 13.82 12.94 -29.23
C GLU A 36 13.14 11.99 -28.25
N LEU A 37 13.30 12.22 -26.94
CA LEU A 37 12.68 11.41 -25.90
C LEU A 37 11.24 11.86 -25.57
N ARG A 38 10.69 12.89 -26.22
CA ARG A 38 9.43 13.54 -25.82
C ARG A 38 8.26 12.56 -25.70
N GLU A 39 8.06 11.71 -26.70
CA GLU A 39 6.96 10.72 -26.75
C GLU A 39 7.03 9.71 -25.60
N LYS A 40 8.24 9.28 -25.21
CA LYS A 40 8.46 8.35 -24.08
C LYS A 40 8.48 9.06 -22.72
N CYS A 41 8.83 10.35 -22.73
CA CYS A 41 9.06 11.16 -21.54
C CYS A 41 7.78 11.74 -20.94
N LEU A 42 6.83 12.13 -21.79
CA LEU A 42 5.57 12.75 -21.40
C LEU A 42 4.44 11.73 -21.44
N ARG A 43 3.64 11.68 -20.39
CA ARG A 43 2.46 10.81 -20.35
C ARG A 43 1.40 11.19 -21.40
N HIS A 44 1.34 12.47 -21.76
CA HIS A 44 0.41 13.03 -22.76
C HIS A 44 1.14 14.11 -23.58
N PRO A 45 1.91 13.73 -24.62
CA PRO A 45 2.75 14.63 -25.42
C PRO A 45 1.97 15.71 -26.19
N ASP A 46 0.72 15.42 -26.51
CA ASP A 46 -0.26 16.26 -27.21
C ASP A 46 -0.61 17.54 -26.43
N ARG A 47 -0.86 17.41 -25.12
CA ARG A 47 -1.27 18.51 -24.24
C ARG A 47 -0.19 19.00 -23.29
N SER A 48 0.83 18.19 -23.04
CA SER A 48 1.90 18.54 -22.10
C SER A 48 3.04 19.21 -22.83
N GLU A 49 3.21 20.52 -22.67
CA GLU A 49 4.26 21.24 -23.38
C GLU A 49 5.69 20.85 -22.91
N ALA A 50 5.85 20.48 -21.64
CA ALA A 50 7.15 20.19 -21.04
C ALA A 50 7.07 19.16 -19.90
N ARG A 51 8.19 18.49 -19.62
CA ARG A 51 8.30 17.51 -18.53
C ARG A 51 8.04 18.19 -17.18
N GLN A 52 7.24 17.54 -16.34
CA GLN A 52 7.01 17.93 -14.95
C GLN A 52 7.32 16.73 -14.05
N VAL A 53 8.04 16.96 -12.96
CA VAL A 53 8.32 15.96 -11.94
C VAL A 53 8.07 16.54 -10.56
N HIS A 54 7.62 15.69 -9.64
CA HIS A 54 7.36 16.03 -8.26
C HIS A 54 8.26 15.18 -7.36
N PHE A 55 9.04 15.82 -6.51
CA PHE A 55 9.79 15.15 -5.46
C PHE A 55 9.04 15.29 -4.15
N PHE A 56 8.55 14.17 -3.62
CA PHE A 56 7.77 14.15 -2.39
C PHE A 56 8.69 14.11 -1.18
N ALA A 57 8.58 15.10 -0.30
CA ALA A 57 9.34 15.23 0.95
C ALA A 57 8.60 14.62 2.17
N GLY A 58 7.53 13.87 1.93
CA GLY A 58 6.71 13.22 2.95
C GLY A 58 5.31 13.82 3.10
N ARG A 59 4.52 13.23 4.00
CA ARG A 59 3.15 13.67 4.27
C ARG A 59 3.17 15.04 4.95
N SER A 60 2.19 15.88 4.61
CA SER A 60 2.01 17.19 5.27
C SER A 60 1.38 17.02 6.65
N ASN A 61 1.76 17.86 7.60
CA ASN A 61 1.10 17.93 8.92
C ASN A 61 -0.34 18.44 8.81
N GLN A 62 -0.67 19.16 7.74
CA GLN A 62 -2.02 19.65 7.45
C GLN A 62 -2.89 18.60 6.74
N ALA A 63 -2.33 17.46 6.35
CA ALA A 63 -3.10 16.43 5.67
C ALA A 63 -4.01 15.70 6.67
N PRO A 64 -5.25 15.35 6.28
CA PRO A 64 -6.14 14.60 7.15
C PRO A 64 -5.51 13.26 7.53
N GLU A 65 -5.85 12.79 8.73
CA GLU A 65 -5.36 11.52 9.23
C GLU A 65 -5.89 10.36 8.39
N THR A 66 -5.00 9.44 8.02
CA THR A 66 -5.38 8.21 7.32
C THR A 66 -5.91 7.16 8.28
N PHE A 67 -6.70 6.21 7.78
CA PHE A 67 -7.12 5.04 8.57
C PHE A 67 -5.92 4.24 9.12
N THR A 68 -4.81 4.17 8.38
CA THR A 68 -3.57 3.52 8.85
C THR A 68 -2.96 4.25 10.04
N GLN A 69 -2.89 5.59 10.00
CA GLN A 69 -2.40 6.40 11.13
C GLN A 69 -3.30 6.25 12.35
N ARG A 70 -4.62 6.26 12.16
CA ARG A 70 -5.60 6.00 13.23
C ARG A 70 -5.37 4.64 13.88
N MET A 71 -5.20 3.59 13.07
CA MET A 71 -4.95 2.25 13.58
C MET A 71 -3.61 2.15 14.31
N LYS A 72 -2.56 2.78 13.77
CA LYS A 72 -1.25 2.85 14.43
C LYS A 72 -1.37 3.50 15.81
N ARG A 73 -2.02 4.66 15.90
CA ARG A 73 -2.27 5.35 17.18
C ARG A 73 -3.03 4.46 18.16
N LYS A 74 -4.08 3.77 17.69
CA LYS A 74 -4.85 2.81 18.51
C LYS A 74 -3.95 1.70 19.07
N ILE A 75 -3.11 1.10 18.23
CA ILE A 75 -2.18 0.03 18.62
C ILE A 75 -1.12 0.56 19.59
N ASP A 76 -0.61 1.77 19.38
CA ASP A 76 0.47 2.35 20.18
C ASP A 76 0.07 2.74 21.61
N THR A 77 -1.23 2.79 21.93
CA THR A 77 -1.71 2.95 23.32
C THR A 77 -1.30 1.75 24.20
N VAL A 78 -1.17 1.95 25.52
CA VAL A 78 -0.85 0.85 26.46
C VAL A 78 -1.85 -0.32 26.33
N LYS A 79 -3.15 0.00 26.36
CA LYS A 79 -4.22 -0.99 26.14
C LYS A 79 -4.13 -1.64 24.76
N GLY A 80 -3.84 -0.85 23.71
CA GLY A 80 -3.68 -1.33 22.35
C GLY A 80 -2.53 -2.33 22.20
N ARG A 81 -1.37 -2.03 22.78
CA ARG A 81 -0.19 -2.91 22.79
C ARG A 81 -0.48 -4.21 23.52
N LEU A 82 -1.12 -4.15 24.70
CA LEU A 82 -1.50 -5.34 25.45
C LEU A 82 -2.45 -6.26 24.65
N ILE A 83 -3.45 -5.68 23.97
CA ILE A 83 -4.36 -6.44 23.10
C ILE A 83 -3.61 -6.98 21.88
N TYR A 84 -2.76 -6.18 21.25
CA TYR A 84 -2.00 -6.56 20.06
C TYR A 84 -1.04 -7.72 20.35
N ASN A 85 -0.36 -7.71 21.50
CA ASN A 85 0.56 -8.76 21.92
C ASN A 85 -0.14 -10.13 22.05
N ARG A 86 -1.42 -10.15 22.45
CA ARG A 86 -2.20 -11.41 22.52
C ARG A 86 -2.35 -12.09 21.17
N ARG A 87 -2.25 -11.36 20.04
CA ARG A 87 -2.40 -11.93 18.69
C ARG A 87 -1.39 -13.02 18.40
N ILE A 88 -0.20 -12.96 18.99
CA ILE A 88 0.83 -14.01 18.85
C ILE A 88 0.28 -15.36 19.31
N GLY A 89 -0.51 -15.39 20.38
CA GLY A 89 -1.11 -16.63 20.90
C GLY A 89 -2.45 -16.99 20.27
N VAL A 90 -3.27 -16.01 19.88
CA VAL A 90 -4.65 -16.30 19.40
C VAL A 90 -4.81 -16.27 17.89
N VAL A 91 -4.09 -15.39 17.19
CA VAL A 91 -4.27 -15.15 15.75
C VAL A 91 -3.20 -15.89 14.93
N GLU A 92 -1.94 -15.76 15.31
CA GLU A 92 -0.83 -16.34 14.53
C GLU A 92 -0.94 -17.86 14.34
N PRO A 93 -1.37 -18.68 15.33
CA PRO A 93 -1.53 -20.12 15.12
C PRO A 93 -2.59 -20.46 14.07
N VAL A 94 -3.64 -19.64 13.93
CA VAL A 94 -4.68 -19.82 12.91
C VAL A 94 -4.11 -19.60 11.52
N PHE A 95 -3.37 -18.50 11.34
CA PHE A 95 -2.69 -18.21 10.07
C PHE A 95 -1.60 -19.25 9.76
N ALA A 96 -0.83 -19.65 10.76
CA ALA A 96 0.18 -20.70 10.60
C ALA A 96 -0.46 -22.01 10.16
N HIS A 97 -1.56 -22.44 10.77
CA HIS A 97 -2.27 -23.67 10.38
C HIS A 97 -2.81 -23.58 8.94
N ILE A 98 -3.49 -22.48 8.60
CA ILE A 98 -4.03 -22.27 7.25
C ILE A 98 -2.91 -22.26 6.19
N ARG A 99 -1.77 -21.65 6.49
CA ARG A 99 -0.65 -21.53 5.57
C ARG A 99 0.13 -22.84 5.43
N SER A 100 0.59 -23.39 6.55
CA SER A 100 1.52 -24.54 6.57
C SER A 100 0.83 -25.89 6.45
N THR A 101 -0.34 -26.07 7.07
CA THR A 101 -1.03 -27.38 7.09
C THR A 101 -2.10 -27.46 6.01
N LEU A 102 -2.87 -26.39 5.80
CA LEU A 102 -3.87 -26.37 4.73
C LEU A 102 -3.30 -25.93 3.37
N GLY A 103 -2.10 -25.33 3.35
CA GLY A 103 -1.39 -24.99 2.11
C GLY A 103 -1.84 -23.70 1.42
N LEU A 104 -2.53 -22.78 2.11
CA LEU A 104 -2.94 -21.49 1.53
C LEU A 104 -1.86 -20.41 1.70
N ASP A 105 -0.76 -20.53 0.97
CA ASP A 105 0.29 -19.49 0.92
C ASP A 105 -0.12 -18.26 0.08
N ARG A 106 -0.99 -18.46 -0.90
CA ARG A 106 -1.47 -17.43 -1.82
C ARG A 106 -2.91 -17.71 -2.24
N PHE A 107 -3.67 -16.65 -2.43
CA PHE A 107 -4.98 -16.76 -3.06
C PHE A 107 -4.82 -17.12 -4.54
N THR A 108 -5.59 -18.11 -4.98
CA THR A 108 -5.55 -18.60 -6.37
C THR A 108 -6.60 -17.92 -7.25
N LEU A 109 -7.54 -17.19 -6.66
CA LEU A 109 -8.62 -16.49 -7.35
C LEU A 109 -8.37 -14.98 -7.43
N ARG A 110 -8.94 -14.34 -8.45
CA ARG A 110 -8.91 -12.88 -8.62
C ARG A 110 -10.29 -12.27 -8.35
N GLY A 111 -10.28 -11.15 -7.63
CA GLY A 111 -11.49 -10.37 -7.29
C GLY A 111 -11.99 -10.64 -5.88
N LYS A 112 -12.42 -9.57 -5.19
CA LYS A 112 -12.77 -9.58 -3.76
C LYS A 112 -13.76 -10.69 -3.40
N ARG A 113 -14.83 -10.85 -4.18
CA ARG A 113 -15.86 -11.86 -3.91
C ARG A 113 -15.29 -13.28 -3.91
N LYS A 114 -14.54 -13.64 -4.95
CA LYS A 114 -13.95 -14.98 -5.11
C LYS A 114 -12.89 -15.27 -4.05
N VAL A 115 -11.99 -14.31 -3.80
CA VAL A 115 -10.98 -14.40 -2.74
C VAL A 115 -11.62 -14.58 -1.36
N ASN A 116 -12.72 -13.86 -1.09
CA ASN A 116 -13.44 -14.01 0.17
C ASN A 116 -14.07 -15.40 0.32
N THR A 117 -14.68 -15.94 -0.73
CA THR A 117 -15.20 -17.32 -0.72
C THR A 117 -14.08 -18.33 -0.44
N GLN A 118 -12.93 -18.21 -1.11
CA GLN A 118 -11.77 -19.06 -0.85
C GLN A 118 -11.32 -18.93 0.61
N TRP A 119 -11.17 -17.72 1.12
CA TRP A 119 -10.75 -17.49 2.51
C TRP A 119 -11.71 -18.13 3.52
N LEU A 120 -13.02 -17.93 3.34
CA LEU A 120 -14.04 -18.52 4.22
C LEU A 120 -14.04 -20.04 4.18
N LEU A 121 -13.83 -20.66 3.00
CA LEU A 121 -13.69 -22.11 2.88
C LEU A 121 -12.53 -22.64 3.73
N TYR A 122 -11.36 -22.01 3.66
CA TYR A 122 -10.21 -22.40 4.47
C TYR A 122 -10.45 -22.18 5.97
N CYS A 123 -11.13 -21.10 6.36
CA CYS A 123 -11.54 -20.89 7.75
C CYS A 123 -12.49 -21.99 8.25
N ILE A 124 -13.45 -22.42 7.41
CA ILE A 124 -14.36 -23.53 7.74
C ILE A 124 -13.56 -24.81 7.97
N VAL A 125 -12.67 -25.17 7.04
CA VAL A 125 -11.82 -26.36 7.16
C VAL A 125 -10.95 -26.30 8.42
N HIS A 126 -10.33 -25.15 8.69
CA HIS A 126 -9.57 -24.92 9.93
C HIS A 126 -10.42 -25.21 11.18
N ASN A 127 -11.64 -24.67 11.25
CA ASN A 127 -12.54 -24.86 12.39
C ASN A 127 -13.03 -26.30 12.51
N LEU A 128 -13.36 -26.96 11.41
CA LEU A 128 -13.78 -28.37 11.40
C LEU A 128 -12.67 -29.28 11.92
N ILE A 129 -11.42 -29.05 11.53
CA ILE A 129 -10.26 -29.80 12.06
C ILE A 129 -10.11 -29.57 13.56
N LYS A 130 -10.32 -28.35 14.06
CA LYS A 130 -10.30 -28.05 15.49
C LYS A 130 -11.39 -28.81 16.24
N VAL A 131 -12.62 -28.82 15.74
CA VAL A 131 -13.74 -29.58 16.35
C VAL A 131 -13.45 -31.07 16.30
N HIS A 132 -12.99 -31.61 15.18
CA HIS A 132 -12.66 -33.02 15.06
C HIS A 132 -11.58 -33.47 16.06
N ARG A 133 -10.52 -32.67 16.25
CA ARG A 133 -9.42 -33.01 17.15
C ARG A 133 -9.72 -32.82 18.63
N TYR A 134 -10.50 -31.80 18.98
CA TYR A 134 -10.66 -31.36 20.38
C TYR A 134 -12.11 -31.41 20.88
N GLY A 135 -13.09 -31.58 20.00
CA GLY A 135 -14.52 -31.50 20.33
C GLY A 135 -15.06 -32.68 21.14
N LEU A 136 -14.36 -33.83 21.14
CA LEU A 136 -14.67 -34.99 21.98
C LEU A 136 -13.88 -35.02 23.29
N GLN A 137 -12.95 -34.07 23.49
CA GLN A 137 -12.08 -33.98 24.68
C GLN A 137 -12.56 -32.93 25.69
N SER A 138 -13.77 -32.40 25.51
CA SER A 138 -14.42 -31.56 26.52
C SER A 138 -15.06 -32.47 27.58
N PRO A 139 -14.66 -32.40 28.88
CA PRO A 139 -15.42 -33.01 29.96
C PRO A 139 -16.80 -32.35 30.12
#